data_AF-A0A8C5LFP3-F1
#
_entry.id   AF-A0A8C5LFP3-F1
#
_cell.length_a   1.000
_cell.length_b   1.000
_cell.length_c   1.000
_cell.angle_alpha   90.00
_cell.angle_beta   90.00
_cell.angle_gamma   90.00
#
_symmetry.space_group_name_H-M   'P 1'
#
loop_
_entity.id
_entity.type
_entity.pdbx_description
1 polymer ?
#
loop_
_entity_poly.entity_id
_entity_poly.type
_entity_poly.pdbx_seq_one_letter_code
_entity_poly.pdbx_strand_id
1 'polypeptide(L)'
;MDYKAIAQQTAQEVLSYNQDTSGWKVVKISDTFICHTITQSFAMGSISPRDFIDLVYIKHYAENMDIISSKSVDFPGYPPSSDYIRGYNHPCGFVCSP
;
A
#
# COMPACT_ATOMS: atom_id res chain seq x y z
N MET A 1 15.62 19.34 -16.20
CA MET A 1 14.72 18.59 -15.29
C MET A 1 15.55 18.04 -14.16
N ASP A 2 15.12 18.26 -12.92
CA ASP A 2 15.81 17.72 -11.75
C ASP A 2 15.21 16.36 -11.38
N TYR A 3 15.81 15.31 -11.93
CA TYR A 3 15.34 13.94 -11.71
C TYR A 3 15.51 13.48 -10.26
N LYS A 4 16.42 14.08 -9.48
CA LYS A 4 16.59 13.73 -8.06
C LYS A 4 15.44 14.26 -7.23
N ALA A 5 15.05 15.51 -7.44
CA ALA A 5 13.90 16.11 -6.77
C ALA A 5 12.61 15.34 -7.09
N ILE A 6 12.40 14.95 -8.35
CA ILE A 6 11.24 14.15 -8.76
C ILE A 6 11.25 12.78 -8.09
N ALA A 7 12.39 12.07 -8.08
CA ALA A 7 12.48 10.76 -7.44
C ALA A 7 12.23 10.83 -5.93
N GLN A 8 12.74 11.87 -5.25
CA GLN A 8 12.50 12.09 -3.83
C GLN A 8 11.03 12.41 -3.54
N GLN A 9 10.40 13.24 -4.36
CA GLN A 9 8.98 13.57 -4.23
C GLN A 9 8.12 12.30 -4.42
N THR A 10 8.37 11.52 -5.47
CA THR A 10 7.65 10.26 -5.70
C THR A 10 7.85 9.28 -4.54
N ALA A 11 9.05 9.17 -3.99
CA ALA A 11 9.32 8.32 -2.83
C ALA A 11 8.54 8.79 -1.58
N GLN A 12 8.47 10.10 -1.33
CA GLN A 12 7.68 10.66 -0.23
C GLN A 12 6.17 10.42 -0.43
N GLU A 13 5.65 10.58 -1.65
CA GLU A 13 4.26 10.28 -1.98
C GLU A 13 3.94 8.80 -1.76
N VAL A 14 4.81 7.89 -2.21
CA VAL A 14 4.68 6.43 -1.99
C VAL A 14 4.70 6.07 -0.50
N LEU A 15 5.61 6.67 0.27
CA LEU A 15 5.68 6.46 1.72
C LEU A 15 4.44 7.01 2.44
N SER A 16 3.86 8.10 1.95
CA SER A 16 2.65 8.68 2.53
C SER A 16 1.43 7.76 2.43
N TYR A 17 1.35 6.89 1.40
CA TYR A 17 0.28 5.90 1.27
C TYR A 17 0.30 4.83 2.37
N ASN A 18 1.45 4.62 3.01
CA ASN A 18 1.63 3.62 4.07
C ASN A 18 1.51 4.22 5.48
N GLN A 19 1.39 5.55 5.60
CA GLN A 19 1.25 6.22 6.88
C GLN A 19 -0.21 6.56 7.13
N ASP A 20 -0.89 5.68 7.85
CA ASP A 20 -2.18 6.00 8.45
C ASP A 20 -1.97 7.00 9.60
N THR A 21 -2.50 8.22 9.45
CA THR A 21 -2.44 9.28 10.46
C THR A 21 -3.59 9.20 11.47
N SER A 22 -4.53 8.26 11.30
CA SER A 22 -5.71 8.11 12.16
C SER A 22 -5.46 7.35 13.46
N GLY A 23 -4.19 7.08 13.80
CA GLY A 23 -3.78 6.58 15.12
C GLY A 23 -3.87 5.07 15.31
N TRP A 24 -3.95 4.28 14.24
CA TRP A 24 -3.95 2.82 14.36
C TRP A 24 -2.56 2.29 14.74
N LYS A 25 -2.57 1.38 15.72
CA LYS A 25 -1.39 0.72 16.26
C LYS A 25 -1.05 -0.48 15.39
N VAL A 26 0.15 -0.52 14.81
CA VAL A 26 0.69 -1.73 14.17
C VAL A 26 0.74 -2.83 15.23
N VAL A 27 -0.21 -3.74 15.20
CA VAL A 27 -0.18 -4.93 16.03
C VAL A 27 0.67 -5.94 15.29
N LYS A 28 1.92 -6.12 15.70
CA LYS A 28 2.83 -7.13 15.13
C LYS A 28 2.25 -8.52 15.42
N ILE A 29 1.42 -9.03 14.50
CA ILE A 29 0.77 -10.34 14.59
C ILE A 29 1.00 -11.02 13.24
N SER A 30 2.07 -11.80 13.13
CA SER A 30 2.44 -12.61 11.95
C SER A 30 2.91 -11.86 10.70
N ASP A 31 3.60 -12.58 9.82
CA ASP A 31 4.06 -12.08 8.52
C ASP A 31 2.93 -11.90 7.50
N THR A 32 1.70 -12.27 7.87
CA THR A 32 0.48 -12.08 7.08
C THR A 32 -0.45 -11.09 7.76
N PHE A 33 -0.90 -10.07 7.05
CA PHE A 33 -1.82 -9.07 7.59
C PHE A 33 -2.76 -8.50 6.53
N ILE A 34 -3.85 -7.88 6.98
CA ILE A 34 -4.74 -7.10 6.11
C ILE A 34 -4.24 -5.65 6.12
N CYS A 35 -4.05 -5.08 4.95
CA CYS A 35 -3.67 -3.68 4.76
C CYS A 35 -4.83 -2.91 4.13
N HIS A 36 -5.23 -1.80 4.76
CA HIS A 36 -6.13 -0.83 4.16
C HIS A 36 -5.29 0.35 3.67
N THR A 37 -5.17 0.49 2.35
CA THR A 37 -4.37 1.55 1.71
C THR A 37 -5.29 2.56 1.05
N ILE A 38 -5.08 3.85 1.30
CA ILE A 38 -5.78 4.93 0.61
C ILE A 38 -4.79 5.66 -0.28
N THR A 39 -5.06 5.64 -1.58
CA THR A 39 -4.31 6.41 -2.58
C THR A 39 -4.91 7.80 -2.72
N GLN A 40 -4.03 8.79 -2.86
CA GLN A 40 -4.44 10.18 -3.11
C GLN A 40 -4.95 10.33 -4.55
N SER A 41 -5.55 11.49 -4.82
CA SER A 41 -5.90 11.84 -6.19
C SER A 41 -4.63 12.02 -7.02
N PHE A 42 -4.66 11.56 -8.27
CA PHE A 42 -3.52 11.57 -9.18
C PHE A 42 -3.86 12.29 -10.49
N ALA A 43 -2.84 12.52 -11.33
CA ALA A 43 -2.99 13.15 -12.65
C ALA A 43 -3.80 14.46 -12.61
N MET A 44 -3.39 15.38 -11.73
CA MET A 44 -4.01 16.69 -11.54
C MET A 44 -5.52 16.62 -11.22
N GLY A 45 -5.95 15.61 -10.46
CA GLY A 45 -7.36 15.46 -10.07
C GLY A 45 -8.19 14.59 -11.03
N SER A 46 -7.64 14.21 -12.19
CA SER A 46 -8.37 13.39 -13.19
C SER A 46 -8.63 11.96 -12.69
N ILE A 47 -7.82 11.51 -11.73
CA ILE A 47 -7.84 10.16 -11.15
C ILE A 47 -8.20 10.38 -9.67
N SER A 48 -9.44 10.07 -9.27
CA SER A 48 -9.95 10.26 -7.90
C SER A 48 -9.16 9.43 -6.85
N PRO A 49 -9.28 9.71 -5.55
CA PRO A 49 -8.76 8.81 -4.51
C PRO A 49 -9.38 7.41 -4.57
N ARG A 50 -8.62 6.38 -4.16
CA ARG A 50 -9.08 4.97 -4.05
C ARG A 50 -8.66 4.35 -2.75
N ASP A 51 -9.51 3.50 -2.17
CA ASP A 51 -9.14 2.58 -1.10
C ASP A 51 -8.88 1.17 -1.66
N PHE A 52 -7.96 0.45 -1.03
CA PHE A 52 -7.62 -0.93 -1.34
C PHE A 52 -7.57 -1.73 -0.04
N ILE A 53 -8.13 -2.94 -0.06
CA ILE A 53 -8.09 -3.88 1.06
C ILE A 53 -7.33 -5.12 0.62
N ASP A 54 -6.07 -5.21 1.03
CA ASP A 54 -5.15 -6.24 0.57
C ASP A 54 -4.78 -7.22 1.68
N LEU A 55 -4.76 -8.51 1.34
CA LEU A 55 -4.02 -9.51 2.11
C LEU A 55 -2.55 -9.41 1.71
N VAL A 56 -1.70 -9.08 2.67
CA VAL A 56 -0.26 -8.93 2.50
C VAL A 56 0.46 -10.05 3.21
N TYR A 57 1.48 -10.62 2.57
CA TYR A 57 2.38 -11.61 3.16
C TYR A 57 3.83 -11.23 2.91
N ILE A 58 4.62 -11.19 3.98
CA ILE A 58 6.06 -10.96 3.94
C ILE A 58 6.76 -12.31 4.05
N LYS A 59 7.65 -12.61 3.09
CA LYS A 59 8.51 -13.79 3.16
C LYS A 59 9.97 -13.36 3.21
N HIS A 60 10.60 -13.70 4.32
CA HIS A 60 12.03 -13.56 4.53
C HIS A 60 12.78 -14.74 3.89
N TYR A 61 13.69 -14.46 2.96
CA TYR A 61 14.56 -15.45 2.32
C TYR A 61 15.99 -15.37 2.87
N ALA A 62 16.76 -16.44 2.67
CA ALA A 62 18.20 -16.42 2.90
C ALA A 62 18.84 -15.32 2.02
N GLU A 63 19.97 -14.76 2.47
CA GLU A 63 20.69 -13.65 1.80
C GLU A 63 20.06 -12.26 1.94
N ASN A 64 19.33 -11.99 3.03
CA ASN A 64 18.73 -10.69 3.35
C ASN A 64 17.77 -10.17 2.27
N MET A 65 17.05 -11.09 1.61
CA MET A 65 16.01 -10.75 0.63
C MET A 65 14.63 -10.92 1.25
N ASP A 66 13.79 -9.89 1.13
CA ASP A 66 12.39 -9.94 1.56
C ASP A 66 11.48 -9.81 0.34
N ILE A 67 10.48 -10.68 0.25
CA ILE A 67 9.40 -10.57 -0.74
C ILE A 67 8.11 -10.23 -0.02
N ILE A 68 7.54 -9.07 -0.34
CA ILE A 68 6.22 -8.65 0.13
C ILE A 68 5.23 -8.94 -1.00
N SER A 69 4.31 -9.87 -0.79
CA SER A 69 3.27 -10.23 -1.76
C SER A 69 1.91 -9.75 -1.29
N SER A 70 1.10 -9.22 -2.19
CA SER A 70 -0.20 -8.64 -1.89
C SER A 70 -1.25 -9.07 -2.91
N LYS A 71 -2.50 -9.17 -2.48
CA LYS A 71 -3.68 -9.34 -3.34
C LYS A 71 -4.92 -8.79 -2.65
N SER A 72 -5.79 -8.12 -3.38
CA SER A 72 -7.05 -7.64 -2.80
C SER A 72 -7.97 -8.78 -2.37
N VAL A 73 -8.65 -8.56 -1.24
CA VAL A 73 -9.62 -9.48 -0.63
C VAL A 73 -10.84 -8.71 -0.13
N ASP A 74 -11.97 -9.40 -0.05
CA ASP A 74 -13.13 -8.88 0.66
C ASP A 74 -12.94 -9.07 2.17
N PHE A 75 -13.01 -7.98 2.93
CA PHE A 75 -12.89 -8.02 4.38
C PHE A 75 -14.07 -7.27 5.04
N PRO A 76 -14.90 -7.94 5.85
CA PRO A 76 -16.09 -7.33 6.44
C PRO A 76 -15.83 -6.09 7.32
N GLY A 77 -14.63 -5.94 7.88
CA GLY A 77 -14.26 -4.76 8.67
C GLY A 77 -14.06 -3.49 7.85
N TYR A 78 -13.94 -3.59 6.52
CA TYR A 78 -13.79 -2.46 5.60
C TYR A 78 -14.67 -2.64 4.35
N PRO A 79 -16.01 -2.59 4.50
CA PRO A 79 -16.92 -2.64 3.36
C PRO A 79 -16.72 -1.41 2.45
N PRO A 80 -17.07 -1.50 1.15
CA PRO A 80 -17.05 -0.33 0.28
C PRO A 80 -17.90 0.82 0.85
N SER A 81 -17.35 2.04 0.86
CA SER A 81 -18.06 3.26 1.25
C SER A 81 -18.19 4.23 0.07
N SER A 82 -18.88 5.34 0.26
CA SER A 82 -18.97 6.42 -0.73
C SER A 82 -17.77 7.38 -0.70
N ASP A 83 -16.87 7.24 0.27
CA ASP A 83 -15.76 8.18 0.47
C ASP A 83 -14.65 7.98 -0.56
N TYR A 84 -14.49 6.75 -1.04
CA TYR A 84 -13.44 6.34 -1.96
C TYR A 84 -13.98 5.36 -3.00
N ILE A 85 -13.36 5.34 -4.18
CA ILE A 85 -13.61 4.26 -5.16
C ILE A 85 -12.80 3.04 -4.71
N ARG A 86 -13.45 1.89 -4.52
CA ARG A 86 -12.77 0.62 -4.21
C ARG A 86 -11.88 0.18 -5.37
N GLY A 87 -10.57 0.21 -5.16
CA GLY A 87 -9.58 -0.38 -6.04
C GLY A 87 -9.37 -1.88 -5.76
N TYR A 88 -8.87 -2.60 -6.77
CA TYR A 88 -8.51 -4.01 -6.65
C TYR A 88 -7.14 -4.27 -7.25
N ASN A 89 -6.21 -4.67 -6.38
CA ASN A 89 -4.90 -5.18 -6.77
C ASN A 89 -5.01 -6.65 -7.18
N HIS A 90 -4.51 -6.95 -8.37
CA HIS A 90 -4.10 -8.30 -8.75
C HIS A 90 -2.89 -8.75 -7.93
N PRO A 91 -2.49 -10.04 -7.95
CA PRO A 91 -1.26 -10.47 -7.30
C PRO A 91 -0.08 -9.56 -7.65
N CYS A 92 0.42 -8.85 -6.65
CA CYS A 92 1.44 -7.83 -6.77
C CYS A 92 2.35 -7.84 -5.54
N GLY A 93 3.32 -6.92 -5.46
CA GLY A 93 4.23 -6.90 -4.33
C GLY A 93 5.50 -6.09 -4.54
N PHE A 94 6.39 -6.21 -3.57
CA PHE A 94 7.74 -5.65 -3.60
C PHE A 94 8.77 -6.74 -3.35
N VAL A 95 9.94 -6.57 -3.95
CA VAL A 95 11.14 -7.35 -3.64
C VAL A 95 12.17 -6.38 -3.06
N CYS A 96 12.60 -6.65 -1.85
CA CYS A 96 13.70 -5.95 -1.20
C CYS A 96 14.92 -6.87 -1.24
N SER A 97 15.94 -6.48 -2.00
CA SER A 97 17.22 -7.19 -2.09
C SER A 97 18.37 -6.25 -1.73
N PRO A 98 19.51 -6.77 -1.25
CA PRO A 98 20.73 -5.99 -1.02
C PRO A 98 21.25 -5.26 -2.27
#